data_AF-A0A821TWG2-F1
#
_entry.id   AF-A0A821TWG2-F1
#
_cell.length_a   1.000
_cell.length_b   1.000
_cell.length_c   1.000
_cell.angle_alpha   90.00
_cell.angle_beta   90.00
_cell.angle_gamma   90.00
#
_symmetry.space_group_name_H-M   'P 1'
#
loop_
_entity.id
_entity.type
_entity.pdbx_description
1 polymer ?
#
loop_
_entity_poly.entity_id
_entity_poly.type
_entity_poly.pdbx_seq_one_letter_code
_entity_poly.pdbx_strand_id
1 'polypeptide(L)'
;MATVNESNLCSICNKSSARYFCIGCKSYFCPKDFKEHEQQLWMKFDSEIVRSHDELLDQLRKLEKSNCLSLEFFDQIEQWKKITITKIEKAAEKAHHELIDKQRIKLTQQLEPITKEICCRRDEENFLENDIDQLKQRIDEIQQILQQFIQKDTNKIINFNDDKIDWNQLIYIRGEQQSSPFLRSTNLNANAKWIQHGVTVAGGNGYGSGLNQLHFPWGLCIDDDDQTIYIAEYYNNRIVEWKYGATTGRIVAGGNGLGNHLDQFNSPRDVIIDKETNSLIISDYGNKRVVRWPRQNGTNGVTIISNIGCFGLAMDDERFLYVVDHDKHEVKRYRMGENRGKIIAGGNGQGDRLDQLNHPAYIFVDRDHSVYVSDYSNHRIIKWMKDAKQGIVVAGGQGQGNSLTQLSNPSGVVVDQSGTVYVTDTWNHRIIRWSHESTEGNVIVNENGQGSQSNQLSSPTGLSFDQEGNVYVSDQGNHRVQKFIIARN
;
A
#
# COMPACT_ATOMS: atom_id res chain seq x y z
N MET A 1 53.41 36.42 40.19
CA MET A 1 52.33 36.83 39.27
C MET A 1 51.73 35.55 38.70
N ALA A 2 50.55 35.14 39.19
CA ALA A 2 49.87 33.95 38.69
C ALA A 2 49.04 34.34 37.46
N THR A 3 49.39 33.76 36.31
CA THR A 3 48.64 33.87 35.06
C THR A 3 47.31 33.12 35.21
N VAL A 4 46.21 33.86 35.34
CA VAL A 4 44.86 33.30 35.31
C VAL A 4 44.49 33.02 33.85
N ASN A 5 44.19 31.77 33.53
CA ASN A 5 43.66 31.34 32.23
C ASN A 5 42.45 32.20 31.84
N GLU A 6 42.51 32.92 30.72
CA GLU A 6 41.43 33.77 30.19
C GLU A 6 40.22 32.98 29.64
N SER A 7 40.20 31.65 29.74
CA SER A 7 39.29 30.80 28.95
C SER A 7 37.87 30.58 29.52
N ASN A 8 37.49 31.17 30.66
CA ASN A 8 36.18 30.92 31.31
C ASN A 8 35.49 32.19 31.90
N LEU A 9 35.73 33.36 31.32
CA LEU A 9 35.04 34.61 31.73
C LEU A 9 33.71 34.77 30.98
N CYS A 10 32.66 35.19 31.69
CA CYS A 10 31.35 35.46 31.08
C CYS A 10 31.44 36.70 30.18
N SER A 11 31.02 36.59 28.93
CA SER A 11 31.10 37.66 27.93
C SER A 11 30.23 38.89 28.24
N ILE A 12 29.29 38.81 29.19
CA ILE A 12 28.45 39.92 29.61
C ILE A 12 28.91 40.48 30.97
N CYS A 13 28.95 39.66 32.02
CA CYS A 13 29.28 40.12 33.37
C CYS A 13 30.76 40.02 33.78
N ASN A 14 31.63 39.44 32.94
CA ASN A 14 33.08 39.30 33.13
C ASN A 14 33.51 38.58 34.43
N LYS A 15 32.65 37.70 34.96
CA LYS A 15 32.93 36.87 36.14
C LYS A 15 33.41 35.47 35.74
N SER A 16 34.28 34.87 36.55
CA SER A 16 34.89 33.54 36.36
C SER A 16 33.94 32.37 36.70
N SER A 17 32.72 32.41 36.15
CA SER A 17 31.68 31.40 36.36
C SER A 17 30.95 31.02 35.07
N ALA A 18 31.55 31.27 33.90
CA ALA A 18 30.94 30.94 32.61
C ALA A 18 31.09 29.45 32.32
N ARG A 19 29.97 28.78 32.03
CA ARG A 19 29.91 27.33 31.76
C ARG A 19 29.14 26.98 30.50
N TYR A 20 28.42 27.93 29.91
CA TYR A 20 27.59 27.74 28.74
C TYR A 20 28.25 28.42 27.54
N PHE A 21 28.61 27.64 26.52
CA PHE A 21 29.24 28.14 25.29
C PHE A 21 28.19 28.27 24.18
N CYS A 22 28.06 29.46 23.61
CA CYS A 22 27.24 29.65 22.42
C CYS A 22 28.11 29.44 21.17
N ILE A 23 27.78 28.41 20.38
CA ILE A 23 28.52 28.07 19.15
C ILE A 23 28.38 29.19 18.10
N GLY A 24 27.26 29.91 18.08
CA GLY A 24 26.98 30.98 17.13
C GLY A 24 27.89 32.21 17.32
N CYS A 25 27.88 32.80 18.52
CA CYS A 25 28.70 33.99 18.81
C CYS A 25 30.08 33.66 19.42
N LYS A 26 30.44 32.37 19.52
CA LYS A 26 31.72 31.83 20.02
C LYS A 26 32.13 32.40 21.38
N SER A 27 31.16 32.61 22.26
CA SER A 27 31.30 33.29 23.54
C SER A 27 30.79 32.44 24.70
N TYR A 28 31.37 32.61 25.89
CA TYR A 28 31.02 31.87 27.10
C TYR A 28 30.16 32.73 28.03
N PHE A 29 29.10 32.15 28.59
CA PHE A 29 28.14 32.84 29.43
C PHE A 29 27.95 32.15 30.77
N CYS A 30 27.62 32.95 31.80
CA CYS A 30 27.09 32.42 33.04
C CYS A 30 25.62 32.01 32.87
N PRO A 31 25.04 31.18 33.74
CA PRO A 31 23.69 30.62 33.54
C PRO A 31 22.58 31.67 33.38
N LYS A 32 22.71 32.81 34.07
CA LYS A 32 21.73 33.90 34.01
C LYS A 32 21.83 34.63 32.66
N ASP A 33 23.04 35.07 32.31
CA ASP A 33 23.31 35.84 31.10
C ASP A 33 23.11 35.00 29.83
N PHE A 34 23.29 33.67 29.91
CA PHE A 34 22.99 32.75 28.80
C PHE A 34 21.49 32.71 28.48
N LYS A 35 20.62 32.68 29.51
CA LYS A 35 19.16 32.76 29.30
C LYS A 35 18.73 34.10 28.72
N GLU A 36 19.33 35.20 29.17
CA GLU A 36 19.07 36.53 28.58
C GLU A 36 19.54 36.58 27.12
N HIS A 37 20.69 35.97 26.80
CA HIS A 37 21.19 35.82 25.43
C HIS A 37 20.26 34.97 24.55
N GLU A 38 19.76 33.84 25.04
CA GLU A 38 18.79 32.99 24.33
C GLU A 38 17.47 33.71 24.06
N GLN A 39 16.97 34.50 25.03
CA GLN A 39 15.76 35.30 24.85
C GLN A 39 15.96 36.40 23.80
N GLN A 40 17.12 37.06 23.77
CA GLN A 40 17.43 38.05 22.73
C GLN A 40 17.51 37.41 21.34
N LEU A 41 18.08 36.21 21.22
CA LEU A 41 18.10 35.46 19.96
C LEU A 41 16.68 35.07 19.51
N TRP A 42 15.83 34.67 20.45
CA TRP A 42 14.42 34.38 20.18
C TRP A 42 13.65 35.60 19.68
N MET A 43 13.80 36.74 20.35
CA MET A 43 13.16 37.99 19.91
C MET A 43 13.67 38.43 18.53
N LYS A 44 14.94 38.20 18.23
CA LYS A 44 15.53 38.50 16.91
C LYS A 44 15.01 37.56 15.83
N PHE A 45 14.87 36.27 16.13
CA PHE A 45 14.28 35.29 15.22
C PHE A 45 12.84 35.65 14.87
N ASP A 46 12.02 36.01 15.87
CA ASP A 46 10.63 36.40 15.62
C ASP A 46 10.52 37.73 14.85
N SER A 47 11.34 38.73 15.19
CA SER A 47 11.24 40.07 14.59
C SER A 47 11.89 40.21 13.21
N GLU A 48 12.89 39.40 12.88
CA GLU A 48 13.63 39.44 11.61
C GLU A 48 13.29 38.28 10.69
N ILE A 49 13.19 37.04 11.19
CA ILE A 49 12.95 35.87 10.34
C ILE A 49 11.46 35.63 10.17
N VAL A 50 10.72 35.49 11.27
CA VAL A 50 9.28 35.16 11.22
C VAL A 50 8.49 36.30 10.60
N ARG A 51 8.73 37.54 11.02
CA ARG A 51 8.06 38.72 10.44
C ARG A 51 8.36 38.90 8.94
N SER A 52 9.62 38.74 8.50
CA SER A 52 9.95 38.85 7.06
C SER A 52 9.39 37.70 6.24
N HIS A 53 9.31 36.49 6.81
CA HIS A 53 8.61 35.35 6.20
C HIS A 53 7.11 35.66 6.02
N ASP A 54 6.45 36.19 7.04
CA ASP A 54 5.03 36.50 6.99
C ASP A 54 4.74 37.69 6.04
N GLU A 55 5.63 38.68 5.99
CA GLU A 55 5.59 39.76 5.00
C GLU A 55 5.76 39.24 3.57
N LEU A 56 6.67 38.27 3.32
CA LEU A 56 6.83 37.62 2.02
C LEU A 56 5.61 36.78 1.64
N LEU A 57 5.01 36.06 2.58
CA LEU A 57 3.77 35.32 2.35
C LEU A 57 2.60 36.26 2.04
N ASP A 58 2.51 37.40 2.71
CA ASP A 58 1.46 38.39 2.45
C ASP A 58 1.68 39.11 1.10
N GLN A 59 2.94 39.32 0.69
CA GLN A 59 3.28 39.76 -0.67
C GLN A 59 2.90 38.71 -1.72
N LEU A 60 3.21 37.44 -1.50
CA LEU A 60 2.82 36.34 -2.40
C LEU A 60 1.31 36.21 -2.53
N ARG A 61 0.54 36.31 -1.43
CA ARG A 61 -0.93 36.29 -1.46
C ARG A 61 -1.53 37.51 -2.17
N LYS A 62 -0.90 38.69 -2.04
CA LYS A 62 -1.29 39.90 -2.79
C LYS A 62 -0.99 39.76 -4.28
N LEU A 63 0.13 39.13 -4.63
CA LEU A 63 0.50 38.80 -6.01
C LEU A 63 -0.46 37.77 -6.64
N GLU A 64 -0.83 36.71 -5.91
CA GLU A 64 -1.83 35.72 -6.33
C GLU A 64 -3.21 36.35 -6.58
N LYS A 65 -3.62 37.32 -5.74
CA LYS A 65 -4.89 38.05 -5.93
C LYS A 65 -4.87 39.05 -7.08
N SER A 66 -3.68 39.50 -7.49
CA SER A 66 -3.54 40.53 -8.53
C SER A 66 -3.62 40.01 -9.97
N ASN A 67 -3.68 38.69 -10.18
CA ASN A 67 -3.80 38.05 -11.50
C ASN A 67 -2.80 38.59 -12.54
N CYS A 68 -1.61 39.03 -12.08
CA CYS A 68 -0.62 39.76 -12.86
C CYS A 68 0.76 39.07 -12.87
N LEU A 69 0.78 37.74 -12.71
CA LEU A 69 1.92 36.94 -13.15
C LEU A 69 1.63 36.55 -14.60
N SER A 70 2.43 37.06 -15.53
CA SER A 70 2.23 36.82 -16.95
C SER A 70 2.13 35.32 -17.22
N LEU A 71 1.07 34.92 -17.92
CA LEU A 71 0.87 33.55 -18.40
C LEU A 71 2.14 32.99 -19.08
N GLU A 72 2.96 33.85 -19.69
CA GLU A 72 4.21 33.47 -20.35
C GLU A 72 5.24 32.78 -19.45
N PHE A 73 5.42 33.15 -18.18
CA PHE A 73 6.44 32.52 -17.34
C PHE A 73 6.01 31.13 -16.86
N PHE A 74 4.72 30.96 -16.52
CA PHE A 74 4.16 29.65 -16.20
C PHE A 74 4.12 28.74 -17.44
N ASP A 75 3.78 29.28 -18.61
CA ASP A 75 3.82 28.55 -19.87
C ASP A 75 5.25 28.13 -20.24
N GLN A 76 6.26 28.96 -19.97
CA GLN A 76 7.67 28.61 -20.15
C GLN A 76 8.13 27.49 -19.21
N ILE A 77 7.69 27.50 -17.95
CA ILE A 77 8.01 26.42 -16.99
C ILE A 77 7.34 25.11 -17.42
N GLU A 78 6.07 25.15 -17.82
CA GLU A 78 5.36 23.95 -18.29
C GLU A 78 5.92 23.43 -19.61
N GLN A 79 6.31 24.31 -20.53
CA GLN A 79 7.03 23.92 -21.74
C GLN A 79 8.40 23.31 -21.43
N TRP A 80 9.15 23.90 -20.49
CA TRP A 80 10.45 23.38 -20.08
C TRP A 80 10.35 22.00 -19.42
N LYS A 81 9.34 21.78 -18.56
CA LYS A 81 9.03 20.46 -18.00
C LYS A 81 8.71 19.45 -19.09
N LYS A 82 7.82 19.80 -20.02
CA LYS A 82 7.40 18.91 -21.11
C LYS A 82 8.58 18.53 -22.01
N ILE A 83 9.43 19.50 -22.38
CA ILE A 83 10.64 19.25 -23.18
C ILE A 83 11.62 18.35 -22.42
N THR A 84 11.80 18.57 -21.12
CA THR A 84 12.74 17.79 -20.30
C THR A 84 12.28 16.35 -20.12
N ILE A 85 11.00 16.12 -19.85
CA ILE A 85 10.40 14.79 -19.77
C ILE A 85 10.57 14.04 -21.10
N THR A 86 10.22 14.67 -22.22
CA THR A 86 10.36 14.06 -23.55
C THR A 86 11.82 13.73 -23.90
N LYS A 87 12.79 14.53 -23.45
CA LYS A 87 14.22 14.22 -23.64
C LYS A 87 14.65 13.00 -22.83
N ILE A 88 14.22 12.90 -21.58
CA ILE A 88 14.50 11.75 -20.72
C ILE A 88 13.86 10.49 -21.29
N GLU A 89 12.61 10.56 -21.72
CA GLU A 89 11.90 9.45 -22.37
C GLU A 89 12.63 8.96 -23.62
N LYS A 90 13.01 9.87 -24.52
CA LYS A 90 13.77 9.52 -25.74
C LYS A 90 15.15 8.93 -25.42
N ALA A 91 15.83 9.45 -24.39
CA ALA A 91 17.13 8.91 -23.97
C ALA A 91 16.98 7.50 -23.37
N ALA A 92 15.93 7.28 -22.57
CA ALA A 92 15.61 5.99 -22.00
C ALA A 92 15.21 4.97 -23.09
N GLU A 93 14.35 5.36 -24.04
CA GLU A 93 13.99 4.53 -25.19
C GLU A 93 15.21 4.16 -26.03
N LYS A 94 16.08 5.14 -26.32
CA LYS A 94 17.32 4.89 -27.07
C LYS A 94 18.24 3.92 -26.34
N ALA A 95 18.44 4.11 -25.04
CA ALA A 95 19.24 3.20 -24.21
C ALA A 95 18.63 1.79 -24.16
N HIS A 96 17.31 1.70 -24.10
CA HIS A 96 16.57 0.43 -24.17
C HIS A 96 16.81 -0.28 -25.50
N HIS A 97 16.69 0.42 -26.62
CA HIS A 97 16.91 -0.14 -27.95
C HIS A 97 18.36 -0.59 -28.14
N GLU A 98 19.34 0.24 -27.75
CA GLU A 98 20.76 -0.11 -27.85
C GLU A 98 21.12 -1.34 -27.00
N LEU A 99 20.51 -1.50 -25.82
CA LEU A 99 20.71 -2.68 -24.99
C LEU A 99 20.10 -3.94 -25.62
N ILE A 100 18.87 -3.86 -26.16
CA ILE A 100 18.26 -4.97 -26.89
C ILE A 100 19.12 -5.33 -28.10
N ASP A 101 19.51 -4.36 -28.92
CA ASP A 101 20.25 -4.58 -30.15
C ASP A 101 21.62 -5.21 -29.89
N LYS A 102 22.33 -4.78 -28.83
CA LYS A 102 23.60 -5.40 -28.44
C LYS A 102 23.43 -6.87 -28.08
N GLN A 103 22.35 -7.23 -27.38
CA GLN A 103 22.07 -8.64 -27.04
C GLN A 103 21.59 -9.45 -28.23
N ARG A 104 20.74 -8.85 -29.08
CA ARG A 104 20.28 -9.43 -30.34
C ARG A 104 21.46 -9.78 -31.23
N ILE A 105 22.42 -8.86 -31.42
CA ILE A 105 23.64 -9.10 -32.21
C ILE A 105 24.44 -10.27 -31.63
N LYS A 106 24.61 -10.33 -30.31
CA LYS A 106 25.36 -11.42 -29.65
C LYS A 106 24.70 -12.79 -29.87
N LEU A 107 23.37 -12.87 -29.77
CA LEU A 107 22.61 -14.09 -30.04
C LEU A 107 22.67 -14.47 -31.52
N THR A 108 22.52 -13.51 -32.44
CA THR A 108 22.62 -13.75 -33.88
C THR A 108 23.99 -14.28 -34.29
N GLN A 109 25.08 -13.73 -33.72
CA GLN A 109 26.45 -14.21 -33.97
C GLN A 109 26.69 -15.66 -33.54
N GLN A 110 25.95 -16.17 -32.53
CA GLN A 110 26.04 -17.56 -32.08
C GLN A 110 25.11 -18.50 -32.86
N LEU A 111 23.96 -17.99 -33.33
CA LEU A 111 22.98 -18.74 -34.12
C LEU A 111 23.39 -18.92 -35.58
N GLU A 112 24.07 -17.95 -36.20
CA GLU A 112 24.46 -18.01 -37.62
C GLU A 112 25.38 -19.20 -37.97
N PRO A 113 26.43 -19.52 -37.19
CA PRO A 113 27.28 -20.68 -37.46
C PRO A 113 26.52 -22.01 -37.36
N ILE A 114 25.66 -22.16 -36.34
CA ILE A 114 24.83 -23.36 -36.14
C ILE A 114 23.83 -23.50 -37.30
N THR A 115 23.23 -22.40 -37.74
CA THR A 115 22.29 -22.42 -38.87
C THR A 115 22.99 -22.86 -40.15
N LYS A 116 24.19 -22.37 -40.42
CA LYS A 116 25.00 -22.80 -41.58
C LYS A 116 25.38 -24.28 -41.49
N GLU A 117 25.78 -24.74 -40.30
CA GLU A 117 26.14 -26.13 -40.05
C GLU A 117 24.96 -27.09 -40.25
N ILE A 118 23.76 -26.73 -39.75
CA ILE A 118 22.51 -27.48 -39.99
C ILE A 118 22.21 -27.56 -41.48
N CYS A 119 22.34 -26.45 -42.22
CA CYS A 119 22.12 -26.44 -43.67
C CYS A 119 23.13 -27.33 -44.42
N CYS A 120 24.43 -27.20 -44.12
CA CYS A 120 25.46 -28.02 -44.76
C CYS A 120 25.27 -29.51 -44.50
N ARG A 121 24.95 -29.91 -43.26
CA ARG A 121 24.71 -31.32 -42.93
C ARG A 121 23.45 -31.84 -43.59
N ARG A 122 22.39 -31.03 -43.73
CA ARG A 122 21.14 -31.42 -44.42
C ARG A 122 21.34 -31.82 -45.89
N ASP A 123 22.39 -31.31 -46.51
CA ASP A 123 22.77 -31.66 -47.88
C ASP A 123 23.71 -32.89 -47.96
N GLU A 124 24.17 -33.42 -46.82
CA GLU A 124 25.01 -34.63 -46.73
C GLU A 124 24.14 -35.87 -46.38
N GLU A 125 24.18 -36.93 -47.19
CA GLU A 125 23.34 -38.13 -47.01
C GLU A 125 23.76 -39.08 -45.86
N ASN A 126 24.77 -38.70 -45.03
CA ASN A 126 25.27 -39.51 -43.92
C ASN A 126 25.17 -38.75 -42.59
N PHE A 127 24.07 -38.97 -41.87
CA PHE A 127 23.83 -38.43 -40.53
C PHE A 127 24.11 -39.49 -39.46
N LEU A 128 24.90 -39.15 -38.44
CA LEU A 128 25.11 -39.98 -37.26
C LEU A 128 24.32 -39.43 -36.06
N GLU A 129 23.85 -40.31 -35.18
CA GLU A 129 23.06 -39.95 -33.99
C GLU A 129 23.82 -38.97 -33.06
N ASN A 130 25.14 -39.12 -32.96
CA ASN A 130 26.02 -38.22 -32.21
C ASN A 130 26.05 -36.78 -32.76
N ASP A 131 25.86 -36.56 -34.07
CA ASP A 131 25.81 -35.20 -34.64
C ASP A 131 24.55 -34.46 -34.20
N ILE A 132 23.43 -35.18 -34.08
CA ILE A 132 22.14 -34.63 -33.62
C ILE A 132 22.25 -34.23 -32.16
N ASP A 133 22.86 -35.06 -31.32
CA ASP A 133 22.99 -34.79 -29.89
C ASP A 133 23.93 -33.61 -29.61
N GLN A 134 25.01 -33.46 -30.40
CA GLN A 134 25.90 -32.29 -30.31
C GLN A 134 25.19 -30.98 -30.72
N LEU A 135 24.36 -31.01 -31.77
CA LEU A 135 23.59 -29.85 -32.19
C LEU A 135 22.52 -29.47 -31.17
N LYS A 136 21.84 -30.46 -30.58
CA LYS A 136 20.87 -30.24 -29.48
C LYS A 136 21.52 -29.59 -28.28
N GLN A 137 22.67 -30.11 -27.83
CA GLN A 137 23.38 -29.55 -26.68
C GLN A 137 23.74 -28.07 -26.89
N ARG A 138 24.22 -27.70 -28.09
CA ARG A 138 24.56 -26.31 -28.42
C ARG A 138 23.33 -25.40 -28.51
N ILE A 139 22.19 -25.92 -28.96
CA ILE A 139 20.92 -25.18 -28.94
C ILE A 139 20.44 -24.97 -27.51
N ASP A 140 20.54 -25.98 -26.64
CA ASP A 140 20.16 -25.89 -25.23
C ASP A 140 21.04 -24.88 -24.47
N GLU A 141 22.33 -24.81 -24.77
CA GLU A 141 23.25 -23.79 -24.23
C GLU A 141 22.84 -22.37 -24.63
N ILE A 142 22.43 -22.15 -25.88
CA ILE A 142 21.91 -20.85 -26.34
C ILE A 142 20.57 -20.53 -25.69
N GLN A 143 19.70 -21.54 -25.50
CA GLN A 143 18.44 -21.36 -24.77
C GLN A 143 18.67 -20.99 -23.31
N GLN A 144 19.67 -21.57 -22.64
CA GLN A 144 20.03 -21.17 -21.27
C GLN A 144 20.54 -19.73 -21.21
N ILE A 145 21.35 -19.29 -22.18
CA ILE A 145 21.77 -17.89 -22.30
C ILE A 145 20.57 -16.96 -22.49
N LEU A 146 19.62 -17.34 -23.36
CA LEU A 146 18.36 -16.61 -23.56
C LEU A 146 17.53 -16.53 -22.26
N GLN A 147 17.42 -17.63 -21.53
CA GLN A 147 16.69 -17.67 -20.26
C GLN A 147 17.35 -16.84 -19.15
N GLN A 148 18.68 -16.78 -19.12
CA GLN A 148 19.41 -15.88 -18.22
C GLN A 148 19.13 -14.40 -18.50
N PHE A 149 18.84 -14.03 -19.76
CA PHE A 149 18.43 -12.66 -20.10
C PHE A 149 16.95 -12.36 -19.79
N ILE A 150 16.09 -13.37 -19.84
CA ILE A 150 14.66 -13.25 -19.52
C ILE A 150 14.43 -13.24 -18.00
N GLN A 151 15.35 -13.82 -17.22
CA GLN A 151 15.38 -13.58 -15.77
C GLN A 151 15.62 -12.09 -15.51
N LYS A 152 14.71 -11.50 -14.73
CA LYS A 152 14.76 -10.09 -14.34
C LYS A 152 16.12 -9.77 -13.71
N ASP A 153 16.99 -9.10 -14.46
CA ASP A 153 18.04 -8.24 -13.92
C ASP A 153 17.33 -7.08 -13.19
N THR A 154 16.77 -7.36 -12.02
CA THR A 154 16.33 -6.33 -11.10
C THR A 154 17.59 -5.62 -10.62
N ASN A 155 17.69 -4.33 -10.93
CA ASN A 155 18.60 -3.34 -10.35
C ASN A 155 19.86 -3.02 -11.18
N LYS A 156 19.65 -2.23 -12.25
CA LYS A 156 20.68 -1.36 -12.82
C LYS A 156 20.19 0.08 -12.78
N ILE A 157 20.84 0.94 -12.00
CA ILE A 157 20.66 2.39 -12.12
C ILE A 157 21.70 2.87 -13.14
N ILE A 158 21.22 3.47 -14.22
CA ILE A 158 22.06 4.12 -15.24
C ILE A 158 22.32 5.55 -14.75
N ASN A 159 23.57 5.86 -14.41
CA ASN A 159 23.96 7.23 -14.06
C ASN A 159 24.16 8.05 -15.34
N PHE A 160 23.45 9.17 -15.41
CA PHE A 160 23.58 10.16 -16.47
C PHE A 160 24.39 11.34 -15.93
N ASN A 161 25.49 11.68 -16.61
CA ASN A 161 26.16 12.97 -16.45
C ASN A 161 26.11 13.68 -17.80
N ASP A 162 25.48 14.87 -17.84
CA ASP A 162 25.44 15.76 -19.01
C ASP A 162 25.21 14.99 -20.33
N ASP A 163 24.07 14.29 -20.41
CA ASP A 163 23.60 13.51 -21.57
C ASP A 163 24.45 12.28 -21.97
N LYS A 164 25.41 11.84 -21.13
CA LYS A 164 26.21 10.62 -21.37
C LYS A 164 26.08 9.60 -20.24
N ILE A 165 26.00 8.33 -20.61
CA ILE A 165 25.96 7.18 -19.68
C ILE A 165 27.38 6.85 -19.22
N ASP A 166 27.63 6.88 -17.91
CA ASP A 166 28.86 6.37 -17.32
C ASP A 166 28.70 4.90 -16.92
N TRP A 167 29.26 4.00 -17.73
CA TRP A 167 29.21 2.56 -17.51
C TRP A 167 30.09 2.06 -16.36
N ASN A 168 31.00 2.89 -15.83
CA ASN A 168 31.98 2.49 -14.83
C ASN A 168 31.51 2.72 -13.38
N GLN A 169 30.35 3.35 -13.16
CA GLN A 169 29.78 3.62 -11.84
C GLN A 169 28.48 2.84 -11.56
N LEU A 170 28.49 1.53 -11.83
CA LEU A 170 27.38 0.64 -11.46
C LEU A 170 27.44 0.31 -9.96
N ILE A 171 26.41 0.71 -9.22
CA ILE A 171 26.25 0.36 -7.80
C ILE A 171 25.35 -0.86 -7.67
N TYR A 172 25.82 -1.89 -6.95
CA TYR A 172 25.06 -3.09 -6.63
C TYR A 172 24.31 -2.91 -5.31
N ILE A 173 22.99 -3.10 -5.31
CA ILE A 173 22.19 -3.18 -4.08
C ILE A 173 21.60 -4.59 -3.98
N ARG A 174 21.88 -5.27 -2.86
CA ARG A 174 21.21 -6.52 -2.47
C ARG A 174 19.75 -6.19 -2.15
N GLY A 175 18.83 -6.62 -3.00
CA GLY A 175 17.45 -6.91 -2.60
C GLY A 175 17.37 -8.39 -2.28
N GLU A 176 17.26 -8.74 -1.01
CA GLU A 176 16.98 -10.12 -0.62
C GLU A 176 15.63 -10.55 -1.20
N GLN A 177 15.64 -11.66 -1.94
CA GLN A 177 14.45 -12.48 -2.11
C GLN A 177 14.13 -13.12 -0.76
N GLN A 178 13.31 -12.44 0.02
CA GLN A 178 12.36 -13.11 0.89
C GLN A 178 10.98 -12.66 0.43
N SER A 179 10.30 -13.58 -0.25
CA SER A 179 8.88 -13.49 -0.48
C SER A 179 8.20 -13.51 0.89
N SER A 180 7.90 -12.33 1.41
CA SER A 180 6.98 -12.19 2.53
C SER A 180 5.59 -12.68 2.12
N PRO A 181 4.89 -13.42 3.00
CA PRO A 181 3.54 -13.91 2.75
C PRO A 181 2.45 -12.83 2.87
N PHE A 182 2.77 -11.60 3.26
CA PHE A 182 1.76 -10.58 3.63
C PHE A 182 1.40 -9.59 2.52
N LEU A 183 2.20 -9.48 1.46
CA LEU A 183 1.91 -8.67 0.28
C LEU A 183 2.13 -9.46 -1.02
N ARG A 184 1.42 -10.57 -1.19
CA ARG A 184 1.16 -11.12 -2.53
C ARG A 184 0.07 -10.28 -3.20
N SER A 185 0.38 -9.01 -3.50
CA SER A 185 -0.41 -8.22 -4.44
C SER A 185 -0.47 -9.01 -5.75
N THR A 186 -1.65 -9.43 -6.16
CA THR A 186 -1.86 -10.16 -7.41
C THR A 186 -1.42 -9.30 -8.57
N ASN A 187 -0.65 -9.89 -9.50
CA ASN A 187 -0.27 -9.18 -10.72
C ASN A 187 -1.43 -9.34 -11.72
N LEU A 188 -2.42 -8.45 -11.60
CA LEU A 188 -3.57 -8.43 -12.47
C LEU A 188 -3.23 -7.66 -13.76
N ASN A 189 -3.68 -8.17 -14.90
CA ASN A 189 -3.62 -7.42 -16.15
C ASN A 189 -4.53 -6.19 -16.03
N ALA A 190 -4.09 -5.03 -16.53
CA ALA A 190 -4.87 -3.79 -16.55
C ALA A 190 -6.28 -3.96 -17.17
N ASN A 191 -6.41 -4.89 -18.13
CA ASN A 191 -7.68 -5.21 -18.79
C ASN A 191 -8.38 -6.45 -18.22
N ALA A 192 -8.01 -6.91 -17.02
CA ALA A 192 -8.65 -8.04 -16.36
C ALA A 192 -10.16 -7.82 -16.28
N LYS A 193 -10.92 -8.88 -16.53
CA LYS A 193 -12.38 -8.94 -16.41
C LYS A 193 -12.73 -10.11 -15.51
N TRP A 194 -13.88 -10.06 -14.86
CA TRP A 194 -14.40 -11.13 -14.04
C TRP A 194 -15.69 -11.68 -14.63
N ILE A 195 -15.86 -12.99 -14.53
CA ILE A 195 -17.11 -13.66 -14.86
C ILE A 195 -18.16 -13.13 -13.90
N GLN A 196 -19.22 -12.52 -14.44
CA GLN A 196 -20.22 -11.80 -13.64
C GLN A 196 -21.07 -12.73 -12.76
N HIS A 197 -21.18 -14.02 -13.10
CA HIS A 197 -21.85 -14.99 -12.23
C HIS A 197 -20.91 -15.43 -11.12
N GLY A 198 -21.14 -14.90 -9.92
CA GLY A 198 -20.43 -15.27 -8.71
C GLY A 198 -20.80 -16.66 -8.22
N VAL A 199 -19.86 -17.31 -7.55
CA VAL A 199 -20.04 -18.57 -6.83
C VAL A 199 -20.09 -18.26 -5.34
N THR A 200 -21.16 -18.68 -4.66
CA THR A 200 -21.20 -18.57 -3.19
C THR A 200 -20.25 -19.60 -2.59
N VAL A 201 -19.24 -19.13 -1.87
CA VAL A 201 -18.17 -19.96 -1.27
C VAL A 201 -18.27 -20.11 0.24
N ALA A 202 -19.07 -19.25 0.89
CA ALA A 202 -19.42 -19.37 2.31
C ALA A 202 -20.81 -18.76 2.56
N GLY A 203 -21.57 -19.34 3.49
CA GLY A 203 -22.95 -18.94 3.76
C GLY A 203 -23.93 -19.31 2.64
N GLY A 204 -24.92 -18.44 2.38
CA GLY A 204 -25.92 -18.64 1.32
C GLY A 204 -27.11 -19.54 1.68
N ASN A 205 -27.17 -20.08 2.91
CA ASN A 205 -28.27 -20.92 3.41
C ASN A 205 -29.20 -20.14 4.36
N GLY A 206 -29.48 -18.89 4.01
CA GLY A 206 -30.14 -17.93 4.90
C GLY A 206 -29.21 -17.35 5.97
N TYR A 207 -29.72 -16.39 6.73
CA TYR A 207 -29.01 -15.79 7.86
C TYR A 207 -29.27 -16.60 9.14
N GLY A 208 -28.25 -16.68 10.00
CA GLY A 208 -28.36 -17.39 11.27
C GLY A 208 -27.01 -17.72 11.87
N SER A 209 -27.01 -18.53 12.93
CA SER A 209 -25.80 -18.95 13.66
C SER A 209 -25.34 -20.38 13.31
N GLY A 210 -26.04 -21.06 12.40
CA GLY A 210 -25.63 -22.39 11.91
C GLY A 210 -24.25 -22.35 11.24
N LEU A 211 -23.60 -23.51 11.14
CA LEU A 211 -22.26 -23.62 10.53
C LEU A 211 -22.27 -23.51 9.00
N ASN A 212 -23.43 -23.65 8.36
CA ASN A 212 -23.64 -23.37 6.93
C ASN A 212 -24.24 -21.98 6.67
N GLN A 213 -24.37 -21.16 7.71
CA GLN A 213 -24.97 -19.83 7.67
C GLN A 213 -23.94 -18.77 8.08
N LEU A 214 -24.12 -17.56 7.55
CA LEU A 214 -23.43 -16.37 8.01
C LEU A 214 -24.47 -15.34 8.46
N HIS A 215 -24.09 -14.39 9.29
CA HIS A 215 -24.93 -13.26 9.67
C HIS A 215 -24.12 -11.96 9.63
N PHE A 216 -24.30 -11.21 8.54
CA PHE A 216 -23.60 -9.96 8.25
C PHE A 216 -22.07 -10.14 8.25
N PRO A 217 -21.51 -10.94 7.33
CA PRO A 217 -20.05 -11.01 7.16
C PRO A 217 -19.50 -9.63 6.80
N TRP A 218 -18.38 -9.25 7.41
CA TRP A 218 -17.76 -7.92 7.22
C TRP A 218 -16.39 -8.05 6.55
N GLY A 219 -15.30 -8.09 7.32
CA GLY A 219 -13.96 -8.34 6.82
C GLY A 219 -13.75 -9.83 6.51
N LEU A 220 -12.91 -10.09 5.52
CA LEU A 220 -12.46 -11.44 5.17
C LEU A 220 -10.97 -11.41 4.83
N CYS A 221 -10.27 -12.50 5.13
CA CYS A 221 -8.92 -12.71 4.64
C CYS A 221 -8.77 -14.13 4.07
N ILE A 222 -7.96 -14.24 3.03
CA ILE A 222 -7.72 -15.48 2.31
C ILE A 222 -6.33 -16.01 2.67
N ASP A 223 -6.28 -17.31 2.99
CA ASP A 223 -5.05 -18.08 3.10
C ASP A 223 -5.02 -19.12 1.98
N ASP A 224 -4.37 -18.78 0.87
CA ASP A 224 -4.27 -19.69 -0.28
C ASP A 224 -3.38 -20.91 0.02
N ASP A 225 -2.37 -20.76 0.87
CA ASP A 225 -1.49 -21.89 1.24
C ASP A 225 -2.31 -22.96 1.99
N ASP A 226 -3.23 -22.52 2.86
CA ASP A 226 -4.11 -23.41 3.63
C ASP A 226 -5.48 -23.62 2.97
N GLN A 227 -5.71 -23.04 1.79
CA GLN A 227 -6.99 -23.03 1.06
C GLN A 227 -8.19 -22.68 1.97
N THR A 228 -8.05 -21.57 2.70
CA THR A 228 -8.99 -21.17 3.76
C THR A 228 -9.41 -19.71 3.61
N ILE A 229 -10.68 -19.45 3.88
CA ILE A 229 -11.25 -18.11 4.01
C ILE A 229 -11.57 -17.91 5.48
N TYR A 230 -11.02 -16.87 6.11
CA TYR A 230 -11.43 -16.44 7.44
C TYR A 230 -12.38 -15.26 7.29
N ILE A 231 -13.49 -15.30 8.03
CA ILE A 231 -14.58 -14.33 7.89
C ILE A 231 -14.92 -13.79 9.27
N ALA A 232 -14.91 -12.46 9.40
CA ALA A 232 -15.43 -11.78 10.58
C ALA A 232 -16.95 -11.67 10.50
N GLU A 233 -17.66 -12.39 11.36
CA GLU A 233 -19.11 -12.29 11.46
C GLU A 233 -19.49 -11.29 12.54
N TYR A 234 -19.85 -10.10 12.08
CA TYR A 234 -20.21 -8.97 12.92
C TYR A 234 -21.32 -9.33 13.93
N TYR A 235 -22.43 -9.93 13.47
CA TYR A 235 -23.59 -10.12 14.34
C TYR A 235 -23.46 -11.36 15.25
N ASN A 236 -22.87 -12.44 14.72
CA ASN A 236 -22.69 -13.69 15.48
C ASN A 236 -21.49 -13.63 16.45
N ASN A 237 -20.74 -12.53 16.48
CA ASN A 237 -19.62 -12.30 17.40
C ASN A 237 -18.55 -13.39 17.34
N ARG A 238 -18.17 -13.80 16.12
CA ARG A 238 -17.25 -14.91 15.88
C ARG A 238 -16.43 -14.72 14.62
N ILE A 239 -15.31 -15.41 14.55
CA ILE A 239 -14.55 -15.62 13.32
C ILE A 239 -14.80 -17.06 12.87
N VAL A 240 -15.18 -17.23 11.61
CA VAL A 240 -15.41 -18.52 10.99
C VAL A 240 -14.34 -18.77 9.94
N GLU A 241 -13.76 -19.97 9.95
CA GLU A 241 -12.96 -20.46 8.84
C GLU A 241 -13.82 -21.28 7.89
N TRP A 242 -13.59 -21.12 6.59
CA TRP A 242 -14.23 -21.89 5.53
C TRP A 242 -13.15 -22.44 4.60
N LYS A 243 -13.02 -23.75 4.52
CA LYS A 243 -12.12 -24.39 3.55
C LYS A 243 -12.70 -24.30 2.14
N TYR A 244 -11.84 -24.22 1.13
CA TYR A 244 -12.28 -24.21 -0.27
C TYR A 244 -13.14 -25.44 -0.58
N GLY A 245 -14.32 -25.20 -1.16
CA GLY A 245 -15.30 -26.25 -1.48
C GLY A 245 -16.12 -26.78 -0.30
N ALA A 246 -15.89 -26.31 0.93
CA ALA A 246 -16.67 -26.75 2.09
C ALA A 246 -18.09 -26.17 2.10
N THR A 247 -19.06 -26.98 2.53
CA THR A 247 -20.47 -26.57 2.66
C THR A 247 -20.80 -25.97 4.04
N THR A 248 -19.91 -26.15 5.01
CA THR A 248 -20.01 -25.63 6.37
C THR A 248 -18.66 -25.06 6.79
N GLY A 249 -18.69 -23.99 7.58
CA GLY A 249 -17.53 -23.42 8.23
C GLY A 249 -17.29 -24.00 9.62
N ARG A 250 -16.17 -23.60 10.22
CA ARG A 250 -15.79 -23.93 11.59
C ARG A 250 -15.50 -22.65 12.37
N ILE A 251 -16.04 -22.54 13.57
CA ILE A 251 -15.73 -21.40 14.45
C ILE A 251 -14.29 -21.56 14.94
N VAL A 252 -13.46 -20.53 14.73
CA VAL A 252 -12.04 -20.54 15.10
C VAL A 252 -11.70 -19.56 16.20
N ALA A 253 -12.52 -18.54 16.40
CA ALA A 253 -12.38 -17.57 17.48
C ALA A 253 -13.74 -16.98 17.84
N GLY A 254 -13.96 -16.67 19.12
CA GLY A 254 -15.25 -16.16 19.60
C GLY A 254 -16.36 -17.22 19.57
N GLY A 255 -17.60 -16.78 19.38
CA GLY A 255 -18.77 -17.67 19.33
C GLY A 255 -19.31 -18.12 20.70
N ASN A 256 -18.69 -17.67 21.80
CA ASN A 256 -19.13 -17.95 23.18
C ASN A 256 -20.08 -16.87 23.72
N GLY A 257 -20.90 -16.29 22.85
CA GLY A 257 -21.80 -15.18 23.15
C GLY A 257 -21.14 -13.80 23.03
N LEU A 258 -21.98 -12.76 23.11
CA LEU A 258 -21.55 -11.37 23.13
C LEU A 258 -20.92 -11.05 24.49
N GLY A 259 -19.73 -10.47 24.47
CA GLY A 259 -19.05 -10.04 25.69
C GLY A 259 -17.60 -9.64 25.45
N ASN A 260 -16.86 -9.42 26.54
CA ASN A 260 -15.48 -8.95 26.52
C ASN A 260 -14.49 -9.93 27.16
N HIS A 261 -14.93 -11.14 27.50
CA HIS A 261 -14.06 -12.20 27.99
C HIS A 261 -13.01 -12.59 26.94
N LEU A 262 -12.00 -13.37 27.33
CA LEU A 262 -10.88 -13.76 26.46
C LEU A 262 -11.30 -14.63 25.28
N ASP A 263 -12.47 -15.25 25.35
CA ASP A 263 -13.06 -16.13 24.34
C ASP A 263 -14.34 -15.57 23.70
N GLN A 264 -14.64 -14.28 23.95
CA GLN A 264 -15.82 -13.59 23.45
C GLN A 264 -15.43 -12.38 22.61
N PHE A 265 -16.29 -12.04 21.66
CA PHE A 265 -16.20 -10.81 20.89
C PHE A 265 -17.49 -10.00 21.02
N ASN A 266 -17.39 -8.74 20.64
CA ASN A 266 -18.52 -7.87 20.41
C ASN A 266 -18.31 -7.17 19.07
N SER A 267 -19.08 -7.58 18.07
CA SER A 267 -19.09 -6.96 16.75
C SER A 267 -17.72 -6.97 16.05
N PRO A 268 -17.07 -8.13 15.86
CA PRO A 268 -15.78 -8.17 15.18
C PRO A 268 -15.93 -7.68 13.73
N ARG A 269 -15.02 -6.82 13.29
CA ARG A 269 -15.11 -6.16 11.98
C ARG A 269 -14.19 -6.78 10.95
N ASP A 270 -12.98 -7.12 11.34
CA ASP A 270 -11.94 -7.51 10.41
C ASP A 270 -11.03 -8.58 11.01
N VAL A 271 -10.41 -9.37 10.14
CA VAL A 271 -9.48 -10.43 10.51
C VAL A 271 -8.38 -10.49 9.47
N ILE A 272 -7.13 -10.53 9.94
CA ILE A 272 -5.95 -10.81 9.12
C ILE A 272 -5.13 -11.92 9.75
N ILE A 273 -4.20 -12.48 8.98
CA ILE A 273 -3.32 -13.56 9.42
C ILE A 273 -1.96 -12.97 9.77
N ASP A 274 -1.35 -13.47 10.85
CA ASP A 274 0.09 -13.38 11.11
C ASP A 274 0.68 -14.79 10.97
N LYS A 275 1.19 -15.11 9.78
CA LYS A 275 1.86 -16.37 9.42
C LYS A 275 3.08 -16.67 10.30
N GLU A 276 3.84 -15.64 10.69
CA GLU A 276 5.05 -15.81 11.52
C GLU A 276 4.72 -16.33 12.92
N THR A 277 3.59 -15.90 13.50
CA THR A 277 3.12 -16.41 14.80
C THR A 277 2.00 -17.44 14.67
N ASN A 278 1.69 -17.87 13.45
CA ASN A 278 0.54 -18.72 13.11
C ASN A 278 -0.75 -18.31 13.86
N SER A 279 -1.07 -17.03 13.84
CA SER A 279 -2.17 -16.43 14.59
C SER A 279 -3.09 -15.61 13.70
N LEU A 280 -4.32 -15.41 14.13
CA LEU A 280 -5.25 -14.41 13.60
C LEU A 280 -5.08 -13.11 14.39
N ILE A 281 -5.13 -11.98 13.71
CA ILE A 281 -5.27 -10.66 14.31
C ILE A 281 -6.68 -10.17 13.99
N ILE A 282 -7.46 -9.93 15.04
CA ILE A 282 -8.91 -9.72 14.95
C ILE A 282 -9.25 -8.34 15.50
N SER A 283 -10.04 -7.61 14.73
CA SER A 283 -10.65 -6.37 15.16
C SER A 283 -11.91 -6.69 15.95
N ASP A 284 -11.92 -6.37 17.24
CA ASP A 284 -13.05 -6.53 18.15
C ASP A 284 -13.63 -5.16 18.50
N TYR A 285 -14.28 -4.55 17.50
CA TYR A 285 -14.71 -3.16 17.49
C TYR A 285 -15.56 -2.79 18.72
N GLY A 286 -16.57 -3.58 19.05
CA GLY A 286 -17.49 -3.30 20.15
C GLY A 286 -16.82 -3.30 21.52
N ASN A 287 -15.70 -4.03 21.67
CA ASN A 287 -14.87 -4.03 22.87
C ASN A 287 -13.68 -3.06 22.80
N LYS A 288 -13.57 -2.29 21.71
CA LYS A 288 -12.51 -1.30 21.45
C LYS A 288 -11.10 -1.88 21.58
N ARG A 289 -10.88 -3.07 21.01
CA ARG A 289 -9.60 -3.77 21.13
C ARG A 289 -9.22 -4.51 19.85
N VAL A 290 -7.94 -4.82 19.73
CA VAL A 290 -7.39 -5.77 18.74
C VAL A 290 -6.88 -6.99 19.48
N VAL A 291 -7.28 -8.17 19.01
CA VAL A 291 -7.01 -9.46 19.65
C VAL A 291 -6.12 -10.30 18.76
N ARG A 292 -5.08 -10.91 19.33
CA ARG A 292 -4.32 -12.00 18.70
C ARG A 292 -4.89 -13.34 19.16
N TRP A 293 -5.18 -14.22 18.23
CA TRP A 293 -5.76 -15.53 18.49
C TRP A 293 -4.97 -16.65 17.80
N PRO A 294 -4.50 -17.70 18.50
CA PRO A 294 -3.76 -18.79 17.86
C PRO A 294 -4.63 -19.57 16.85
N ARG A 295 -4.14 -19.81 15.63
CA ARG A 295 -4.91 -20.56 14.61
C ARG A 295 -5.09 -22.04 14.95
N GLN A 296 -4.22 -22.59 15.80
CA GLN A 296 -4.24 -23.98 16.22
C GLN A 296 -4.26 -24.08 17.74
N ASN A 297 -5.12 -24.95 18.26
CA ASN A 297 -5.24 -25.27 19.70
C ASN A 297 -5.49 -24.08 20.63
N GLY A 298 -5.94 -22.93 20.10
CA GLY A 298 -6.28 -21.73 20.87
C GLY A 298 -7.75 -21.73 21.27
N THR A 299 -8.03 -21.65 22.58
CA THR A 299 -9.38 -21.45 23.11
C THR A 299 -9.65 -20.00 23.51
N ASN A 300 -8.60 -19.18 23.61
CA ASN A 300 -8.64 -17.81 24.10
C ASN A 300 -7.73 -16.91 23.27
N GLY A 301 -8.12 -15.65 23.13
CA GLY A 301 -7.32 -14.59 22.52
C GLY A 301 -6.59 -13.75 23.56
N VAL A 302 -5.57 -13.04 23.09
CA VAL A 302 -4.81 -12.05 23.88
C VAL A 302 -5.07 -10.67 23.29
N THR A 303 -5.50 -9.74 24.12
CA THR A 303 -5.62 -8.33 23.70
C THR A 303 -4.23 -7.74 23.50
N ILE A 304 -3.92 -7.30 22.27
CA ILE A 304 -2.63 -6.71 21.92
C ILE A 304 -2.69 -5.18 21.81
N ILE A 305 -3.88 -4.62 21.53
CA ILE A 305 -4.14 -3.18 21.51
C ILE A 305 -5.50 -2.92 22.15
N SER A 306 -5.58 -1.91 23.01
CA SER A 306 -6.81 -1.52 23.72
C SER A 306 -7.18 -0.06 23.47
N ASN A 307 -8.44 0.31 23.72
CA ASN A 307 -8.98 1.66 23.56
C ASN A 307 -8.87 2.20 22.12
N ILE A 308 -9.18 1.33 21.16
CA ILE A 308 -9.15 1.62 19.73
C ILE A 308 -10.45 1.14 19.08
N GLY A 309 -11.16 2.03 18.37
CA GLY A 309 -12.35 1.69 17.59
C GLY A 309 -11.95 1.04 16.28
N CYS A 310 -11.32 -0.14 16.35
CA CYS A 310 -10.73 -0.79 15.19
C CYS A 310 -11.80 -1.19 14.18
N PHE A 311 -11.68 -0.74 12.93
CA PHE A 311 -12.57 -1.14 11.83
C PHE A 311 -11.86 -1.96 10.75
N GLY A 312 -10.61 -1.59 10.45
CA GLY A 312 -9.77 -2.26 9.46
C GLY A 312 -8.38 -2.53 10.01
N LEU A 313 -7.79 -3.64 9.55
CA LEU A 313 -6.47 -4.11 9.90
C LEU A 313 -5.66 -4.37 8.63
N ALA A 314 -4.37 -4.05 8.68
CA ALA A 314 -3.40 -4.50 7.69
C ALA A 314 -2.06 -4.75 8.36
N MET A 315 -1.25 -5.63 7.80
CA MET A 315 0.10 -5.88 8.26
C MET A 315 1.05 -5.88 7.07
N ASP A 316 2.17 -5.17 7.19
CA ASP A 316 3.20 -5.15 6.15
C ASP A 316 4.23 -6.27 6.33
N ASP A 317 5.12 -6.38 5.36
CA ASP A 317 6.18 -7.39 5.31
C ASP A 317 7.21 -7.23 6.45
N GLU A 318 7.32 -6.03 7.01
CA GLU A 318 8.15 -5.73 8.19
C GLU A 318 7.42 -6.04 9.52
N ARG A 319 6.20 -6.60 9.44
CA ARG A 319 5.33 -6.94 10.56
C ARG A 319 4.90 -5.72 11.38
N PHE A 320 4.78 -4.56 10.77
CA PHE A 320 4.04 -3.46 11.39
C PHE A 320 2.53 -3.69 11.23
N LEU A 321 1.80 -3.55 12.33
CA LEU A 321 0.34 -3.63 12.33
C LEU A 321 -0.25 -2.24 12.15
N TYR A 322 -1.06 -2.07 11.12
CA TYR A 322 -1.80 -0.86 10.82
C TYR A 322 -3.26 -1.05 11.25
N VAL A 323 -3.76 -0.10 12.00
CA VAL A 323 -5.08 -0.16 12.62
C VAL A 323 -5.83 1.12 12.32
N VAL A 324 -7.00 0.98 11.69
CA VAL A 324 -7.92 2.08 11.45
C VAL A 324 -8.77 2.29 12.70
N ASP A 325 -8.58 3.43 13.39
CA ASP A 325 -9.42 3.86 14.51
C ASP A 325 -10.57 4.71 13.95
N HIS A 326 -11.69 4.05 13.70
CA HIS A 326 -12.89 4.65 13.12
C HIS A 326 -13.43 5.80 13.96
N ASP A 327 -13.47 5.60 15.29
CA ASP A 327 -14.01 6.56 16.26
C ASP A 327 -13.15 7.81 16.41
N LYS A 328 -11.83 7.69 16.18
CA LYS A 328 -10.89 8.82 16.27
C LYS A 328 -10.50 9.40 14.91
N HIS A 329 -11.00 8.83 13.82
CA HIS A 329 -10.73 9.26 12.46
C HIS A 329 -9.23 9.31 12.13
N GLU A 330 -8.53 8.23 12.46
CA GLU A 330 -7.08 8.14 12.29
C GLU A 330 -6.66 6.71 11.98
N VAL A 331 -5.47 6.58 11.40
CA VAL A 331 -4.79 5.29 11.24
C VAL A 331 -3.51 5.30 12.04
N LYS A 332 -3.32 4.24 12.83
CA LYS A 332 -2.13 4.03 13.64
C LYS A 332 -1.32 2.84 13.17
N ARG A 333 0.00 3.00 13.14
CA ARG A 333 0.97 1.94 12.93
C ARG A 333 1.60 1.54 14.26
N TYR A 334 1.65 0.25 14.53
CA TYR A 334 2.23 -0.36 15.72
C TYR A 334 3.37 -1.28 15.32
N ARG A 335 4.51 -1.17 15.99
CA ARG A 335 5.50 -2.25 15.97
C ARG A 335 5.00 -3.38 16.85
N MET A 336 5.24 -4.63 16.46
CA MET A 336 4.87 -5.76 17.29
C MET A 336 5.50 -5.68 18.68
N GLY A 337 4.66 -5.75 19.72
CA GLY A 337 5.06 -5.61 21.12
C GLY A 337 4.95 -4.19 21.68
N GLU A 338 4.76 -3.18 20.84
CA GLU A 338 4.48 -1.80 21.30
C GLU A 338 3.00 -1.61 21.61
N ASN A 339 2.72 -0.82 22.65
CA ASN A 339 1.36 -0.47 23.07
C ASN A 339 0.95 0.96 22.66
N ARG A 340 1.84 1.72 22.01
CA ARG A 340 1.60 3.08 21.54
C ARG A 340 1.86 3.15 20.05
N GLY A 341 0.78 3.28 19.26
CA GLY A 341 0.88 3.42 17.82
C GLY A 341 1.27 4.83 17.39
N LYS A 342 2.03 4.94 16.29
CA LYS A 342 2.30 6.20 15.59
C LYS A 342 1.14 6.49 14.65
N ILE A 343 0.59 7.70 14.69
CA ILE A 343 -0.40 8.15 13.70
C ILE A 343 0.30 8.30 12.34
N ILE A 344 -0.25 7.69 11.31
CA ILE A 344 0.31 7.71 9.94
C ILE A 344 -0.65 8.27 8.89
N ALA A 345 -1.95 8.38 9.21
CA ALA A 345 -2.95 9.08 8.39
C ALA A 345 -4.07 9.62 9.30
N GLY A 346 -4.67 10.76 8.92
CA GLY A 346 -5.65 11.47 9.75
C GLY A 346 -5.04 12.04 11.03
N GLY A 347 -5.81 12.04 12.12
CA GLY A 347 -5.38 12.55 13.43
C GLY A 347 -5.49 14.08 13.59
N ASN A 348 -5.92 14.80 12.55
CA ASN A 348 -6.18 16.24 12.58
C ASN A 348 -7.67 16.56 12.77
N GLY A 349 -8.38 15.70 13.51
CA GLY A 349 -9.83 15.76 13.72
C GLY A 349 -10.65 15.24 12.54
N GLN A 350 -11.96 15.15 12.76
CA GLN A 350 -12.94 14.76 11.74
C GLN A 350 -13.03 15.83 10.64
N GLY A 351 -13.05 15.43 9.37
CA GLY A 351 -13.32 16.33 8.25
C GLY A 351 -12.90 15.75 6.90
N ASP A 352 -12.95 16.56 5.86
CA ASP A 352 -12.74 16.19 4.46
C ASP A 352 -11.47 16.77 3.84
N ARG A 353 -10.65 17.51 4.61
CA ARG A 353 -9.33 17.95 4.15
C ARG A 353 -8.43 16.75 3.87
N LEU A 354 -7.37 16.97 3.07
CA LEU A 354 -6.43 15.91 2.68
C LEU A 354 -5.57 15.40 3.84
N ASP A 355 -5.56 16.08 4.99
CA ASP A 355 -4.90 15.67 6.22
C ASP A 355 -5.88 15.14 7.28
N GLN A 356 -7.17 15.01 6.94
CA GLN A 356 -8.25 14.55 7.81
C GLN A 356 -8.92 13.28 7.25
N LEU A 357 -9.60 12.56 8.14
CA LEU A 357 -10.46 11.43 7.81
C LEU A 357 -11.83 11.64 8.47
N ASN A 358 -12.83 10.89 8.00
CA ASN A 358 -14.17 10.88 8.54
C ASN A 358 -14.69 9.43 8.57
N HIS A 359 -14.72 8.85 9.77
CA HIS A 359 -15.14 7.47 10.03
C HIS A 359 -14.46 6.42 9.12
N PRO A 360 -13.12 6.39 9.02
CA PRO A 360 -12.44 5.47 8.10
C PRO A 360 -12.75 4.00 8.43
N ALA A 361 -12.93 3.17 7.40
CA ALA A 361 -13.48 1.81 7.56
C ALA A 361 -12.49 0.67 7.24
N TYR A 362 -11.59 0.85 6.28
CA TYR A 362 -10.68 -0.21 5.82
C TYR A 362 -9.33 0.36 5.44
N ILE A 363 -8.34 -0.51 5.36
CA ILE A 363 -6.99 -0.17 5.00
C ILE A 363 -6.35 -1.22 4.10
N PHE A 364 -5.56 -0.75 3.15
CA PHE A 364 -4.59 -1.56 2.43
C PHE A 364 -3.22 -0.88 2.55
N VAL A 365 -2.15 -1.65 2.64
CA VAL A 365 -0.77 -1.15 2.71
C VAL A 365 -0.01 -1.72 1.53
N ASP A 366 0.64 -0.88 0.73
CA ASP A 366 1.47 -1.35 -0.39
C ASP A 366 2.91 -1.66 0.05
N ARG A 367 3.72 -2.18 -0.88
CA ARG A 367 5.12 -2.54 -0.62
C ARG A 367 6.02 -1.33 -0.31
N ASP A 368 5.59 -0.12 -0.68
CA ASP A 368 6.29 1.12 -0.37
C ASP A 368 5.84 1.69 0.99
N HIS A 369 5.05 0.93 1.76
CA HIS A 369 4.41 1.31 3.01
C HIS A 369 3.48 2.51 2.88
N SER A 370 2.96 2.77 1.68
CA SER A 370 1.86 3.70 1.51
C SER A 370 0.58 3.05 1.99
N VAL A 371 -0.28 3.84 2.63
CA VAL A 371 -1.57 3.36 3.13
C VAL A 371 -2.71 3.91 2.29
N TYR A 372 -3.63 3.03 1.92
CA TYR A 372 -4.87 3.35 1.22
C TYR A 372 -5.99 3.17 2.21
N VAL A 373 -6.75 4.23 2.45
CA VAL A 373 -7.79 4.24 3.49
C VAL A 373 -9.13 4.50 2.83
N SER A 374 -10.10 3.63 3.15
CA SER A 374 -11.50 3.89 2.85
C SER A 374 -12.03 4.96 3.80
N ASP A 375 -12.06 6.20 3.33
CA ASP A 375 -12.56 7.37 4.07
C ASP A 375 -14.08 7.42 3.95
N TYR A 376 -14.71 6.48 4.65
CA TYR A 376 -16.09 6.03 4.48
C TYR A 376 -17.09 7.18 4.42
N SER A 377 -17.08 8.11 5.37
CA SER A 377 -18.06 9.20 5.40
C SER A 377 -17.72 10.37 4.47
N ASN A 378 -16.52 10.37 3.87
CA ASN A 378 -16.15 11.33 2.82
C ASN A 378 -16.28 10.76 1.41
N HIS A 379 -16.79 9.53 1.26
CA HIS A 379 -17.10 8.92 -0.04
C HIS A 379 -15.88 8.86 -0.99
N ARG A 380 -14.71 8.54 -0.44
CA ARG A 380 -13.45 8.51 -1.20
C ARG A 380 -12.49 7.44 -0.68
N ILE A 381 -11.54 7.06 -1.52
CA ILE A 381 -10.32 6.37 -1.11
C ILE A 381 -9.18 7.38 -1.19
N ILE A 382 -8.38 7.43 -0.12
CA ILE A 382 -7.27 8.36 -0.01
C ILE A 382 -5.99 7.60 0.34
N LYS A 383 -4.92 7.88 -0.42
CA LYS A 383 -3.60 7.27 -0.28
C LYS A 383 -2.69 8.23 0.48
N TRP A 384 -2.03 7.78 1.53
CA TRP A 384 -0.88 8.45 2.14
C TRP A 384 0.40 7.71 1.80
N MET A 385 1.34 8.41 1.18
CA MET A 385 2.70 7.92 1.05
C MET A 385 3.40 7.89 2.42
N LYS A 386 4.44 7.07 2.54
CA LYS A 386 5.25 6.97 3.76
C LYS A 386 5.70 8.37 4.23
N ASP A 387 5.40 8.68 5.49
CA ASP A 387 5.71 9.95 6.17
C ASP A 387 5.08 11.22 5.56
N ALA A 388 4.14 11.09 4.62
CA ALA A 388 3.38 12.21 4.07
C ALA A 388 2.49 12.89 5.14
N LYS A 389 2.34 14.21 5.04
CA LYS A 389 1.47 15.00 5.95
C LYS A 389 0.01 15.02 5.53
N GLN A 390 -0.24 14.80 4.25
CA GLN A 390 -1.57 14.78 3.64
C GLN A 390 -1.61 13.65 2.62
N GLY A 391 -2.81 13.16 2.35
CA GLY A 391 -3.07 12.12 1.37
C GLY A 391 -3.39 12.71 0.00
N ILE A 392 -3.54 11.81 -0.96
CA ILE A 392 -4.03 12.08 -2.30
C ILE A 392 -5.27 11.22 -2.54
N VAL A 393 -6.33 11.82 -3.10
CA VAL A 393 -7.54 11.07 -3.45
C VAL A 393 -7.22 10.19 -4.66
N VAL A 394 -7.46 8.89 -4.55
CA VAL A 394 -7.14 7.91 -5.60
C VAL A 394 -8.39 7.21 -6.15
N ALA A 395 -9.55 7.37 -5.51
CA ALA A 395 -10.84 6.97 -6.04
C ALA A 395 -11.96 7.79 -5.38
N GLY A 396 -13.00 8.11 -6.15
CA GLY A 396 -14.11 8.95 -5.68
C GLY A 396 -13.70 10.42 -5.44
N GLY A 397 -14.25 11.03 -4.38
CA GLY A 397 -13.94 12.41 -3.99
C GLY A 397 -14.73 13.49 -4.71
N GLN A 398 -15.66 13.13 -5.60
CA GLN A 398 -16.61 14.05 -6.24
C GLN A 398 -17.97 14.08 -5.52
N GLY A 399 -17.93 13.92 -4.18
CA GLY A 399 -19.11 13.79 -3.33
C GLY A 399 -19.76 12.41 -3.39
N GLN A 400 -20.83 12.26 -2.61
CA GLN A 400 -21.64 11.04 -2.59
C GLN A 400 -22.45 10.92 -3.89
N GLY A 401 -22.44 9.73 -4.51
CA GLY A 401 -23.26 9.44 -5.67
C GLY A 401 -22.91 8.10 -6.30
N ASN A 402 -23.51 7.80 -7.46
CA ASN A 402 -23.36 6.53 -8.16
C ASN A 402 -22.72 6.64 -9.57
N SER A 403 -22.29 7.84 -9.96
CA SER A 403 -21.53 8.02 -11.21
C SER A 403 -20.19 7.26 -11.15
N LEU A 404 -19.49 7.18 -12.28
CA LEU A 404 -18.17 6.55 -12.33
C LEU A 404 -17.08 7.38 -11.64
N THR A 405 -17.34 8.64 -11.28
CA THR A 405 -16.39 9.49 -10.53
C THR A 405 -16.74 9.59 -9.04
N GLN A 406 -17.84 8.96 -8.62
CA GLN A 406 -18.39 9.05 -7.27
C GLN A 406 -18.42 7.69 -6.58
N LEU A 407 -18.44 7.72 -5.25
CA LEU A 407 -18.63 6.56 -4.39
C LEU A 407 -19.73 6.87 -3.38
N SER A 408 -20.24 5.84 -2.70
CA SER A 408 -21.22 5.96 -1.63
C SER A 408 -20.83 5.05 -0.46
N ASN A 409 -20.13 5.68 0.49
CA ASN A 409 -19.51 5.09 1.68
C ASN A 409 -18.71 3.80 1.39
N PRO A 410 -17.58 3.90 0.69
CA PRO A 410 -16.76 2.75 0.38
C PRO A 410 -16.20 2.13 1.67
N SER A 411 -16.24 0.80 1.78
CA SER A 411 -15.88 0.12 3.05
C SER A 411 -14.76 -0.90 2.94
N GLY A 412 -14.26 -1.19 1.74
CA GLY A 412 -13.18 -2.13 1.48
C GLY A 412 -12.33 -1.64 0.31
N VAL A 413 -11.03 -1.82 0.43
CA VAL A 413 -10.05 -1.38 -0.57
C VAL A 413 -8.93 -2.40 -0.69
N VAL A 414 -8.56 -2.74 -1.92
CA VAL A 414 -7.37 -3.55 -2.24
C VAL A 414 -6.69 -2.93 -3.45
N VAL A 415 -5.36 -2.99 -3.51
CA VAL A 415 -4.57 -2.43 -4.61
C VAL A 415 -3.70 -3.52 -5.23
N ASP A 416 -3.67 -3.60 -6.55
CA ASP A 416 -2.81 -4.54 -7.26
C ASP A 416 -1.39 -3.99 -7.51
N GLN A 417 -0.52 -4.80 -8.10
CA GLN A 417 0.86 -4.40 -8.41
C GLN A 417 0.99 -3.23 -9.38
N SER A 418 -0.04 -2.96 -10.18
CA SER A 418 -0.07 -1.84 -11.13
C SER A 418 -0.52 -0.53 -10.47
N GLY A 419 -0.89 -0.57 -9.19
CA GLY A 419 -1.46 0.57 -8.48
C GLY A 419 -2.96 0.77 -8.76
N THR A 420 -3.63 -0.20 -9.41
CA THR A 420 -5.07 -0.14 -9.63
C THR A 420 -5.80 -0.40 -8.32
N VAL A 421 -6.71 0.51 -7.96
CA VAL A 421 -7.45 0.51 -6.69
C VAL A 421 -8.81 -0.13 -6.91
N TYR A 422 -9.10 -1.21 -6.20
CA TYR A 422 -10.38 -1.93 -6.21
C TYR A 422 -11.15 -1.60 -4.94
N VAL A 423 -12.43 -1.25 -5.09
CA VAL A 423 -13.24 -0.68 -4.01
C VAL A 423 -14.59 -1.39 -3.93
N THR A 424 -15.00 -1.75 -2.72
CA THR A 424 -16.40 -2.08 -2.42
C THR A 424 -17.17 -0.79 -2.21
N ASP A 425 -17.94 -0.38 -3.23
CA ASP A 425 -18.76 0.81 -3.20
C ASP A 425 -20.12 0.47 -2.57
N THR A 426 -20.10 0.37 -1.24
CA THR A 426 -21.08 -0.37 -0.44
C THR A 426 -22.53 0.04 -0.68
N TRP A 427 -22.84 1.33 -0.62
CA TRP A 427 -24.23 1.80 -0.83
C TRP A 427 -24.62 1.95 -2.29
N ASN A 428 -23.69 1.77 -3.23
CA ASN A 428 -24.00 1.56 -4.64
C ASN A 428 -24.01 0.07 -5.02
N HIS A 429 -23.76 -0.82 -4.07
CA HIS A 429 -23.89 -2.27 -4.20
C HIS A 429 -23.02 -2.89 -5.30
N ARG A 430 -21.85 -2.32 -5.56
CA ARG A 430 -20.96 -2.71 -6.68
C ARG A 430 -19.50 -2.83 -6.24
N ILE A 431 -18.71 -3.52 -7.05
CA ILE A 431 -17.25 -3.46 -7.00
C ILE A 431 -16.78 -2.65 -8.19
N ILE A 432 -15.97 -1.63 -7.93
CA ILE A 432 -15.49 -0.68 -8.93
C ILE A 432 -13.98 -0.50 -8.76
N ARG A 433 -13.26 -0.33 -9.88
CA ARG A 433 -11.81 -0.13 -9.87
C ARG A 433 -11.41 1.19 -10.51
N TRP A 434 -10.32 1.78 -10.03
CA TRP A 434 -9.62 2.91 -10.65
C TRP A 434 -8.22 2.47 -11.05
N SER A 435 -7.93 2.48 -12.35
CA SER A 435 -6.56 2.34 -12.84
C SER A 435 -5.71 3.54 -12.41
N HIS A 436 -4.40 3.36 -12.37
CA HIS A 436 -3.46 4.45 -12.11
C HIS A 436 -3.73 5.63 -13.06
N GLU A 437 -3.79 6.86 -12.52
CA GLU A 437 -4.09 8.11 -13.22
C GLU A 437 -5.51 8.24 -13.84
N SER A 438 -6.41 7.28 -13.60
CA SER A 438 -7.79 7.39 -14.09
C SER A 438 -8.60 8.39 -13.26
N THR A 439 -9.36 9.25 -13.95
CA THR A 439 -10.31 10.18 -13.31
C THR A 439 -11.67 9.54 -13.02
N GLU A 440 -11.98 8.40 -13.65
CA GLU A 440 -13.22 7.65 -13.47
C GLU A 440 -12.94 6.16 -13.20
N GLY A 441 -13.90 5.52 -12.53
CA GLY A 441 -13.83 4.11 -12.20
C GLY A 441 -14.50 3.25 -13.27
N ASN A 442 -14.16 1.97 -13.26
CA ASN A 442 -14.77 0.95 -14.09
C ASN A 442 -15.41 -0.10 -13.18
N VAL A 443 -16.73 -0.29 -13.30
CA VAL A 443 -17.45 -1.31 -12.53
C VAL A 443 -16.98 -2.68 -13.01
N ILE A 444 -16.55 -3.54 -12.07
CA ILE A 444 -16.06 -4.89 -12.39
C ILE A 444 -17.02 -5.98 -11.93
N VAL A 445 -17.88 -5.69 -10.97
CA VAL A 445 -18.91 -6.61 -10.48
C VAL A 445 -20.19 -5.84 -10.15
N ASN A 446 -21.32 -6.43 -10.56
CA ASN A 446 -22.68 -5.98 -10.30
C ASN A 446 -23.09 -4.67 -11.00
N GLU A 447 -23.05 -4.66 -12.33
CA GLU A 447 -23.63 -3.59 -13.16
C GLU A 447 -25.18 -3.58 -13.14
N ASN A 448 -25.82 -4.64 -12.63
CA ASN A 448 -27.27 -4.83 -12.68
C ASN A 448 -28.02 -4.34 -11.42
N GLY A 449 -27.33 -3.65 -10.50
CA GLY A 449 -27.91 -3.08 -9.29
C GLY A 449 -28.09 -4.08 -8.15
N GLN A 450 -28.67 -3.60 -7.04
CA GLN A 450 -28.83 -4.38 -5.81
C GLN A 450 -29.65 -5.67 -6.04
N GLY A 451 -29.24 -6.77 -5.42
CA GLY A 451 -30.05 -7.98 -5.36
C GLY A 451 -29.30 -9.18 -4.79
N SER A 452 -29.89 -10.38 -4.91
CA SER A 452 -29.39 -11.62 -4.31
C SER A 452 -29.03 -12.71 -5.32
N GLN A 453 -29.20 -12.45 -6.62
CA GLN A 453 -28.77 -13.37 -7.69
C GLN A 453 -27.24 -13.52 -7.70
N SER A 454 -26.72 -14.52 -8.43
CA SER A 454 -25.28 -14.82 -8.48
C SER A 454 -24.45 -13.67 -9.05
N ASN A 455 -25.04 -12.84 -9.92
CA ASN A 455 -24.44 -11.65 -10.51
C ASN A 455 -24.80 -10.34 -9.80
N GLN A 456 -25.43 -10.42 -8.63
CA GLN A 456 -25.84 -9.28 -7.82
C GLN A 456 -25.20 -9.31 -6.44
N LEU A 457 -25.04 -8.13 -5.87
CA LEU A 457 -24.55 -7.89 -4.52
C LEU A 457 -25.55 -7.01 -3.77
N SER A 458 -25.51 -7.06 -2.45
CA SER A 458 -26.25 -6.19 -1.54
C SER A 458 -25.32 -5.76 -0.42
N SER A 459 -25.01 -4.46 -0.40
CA SER A 459 -24.11 -3.81 0.57
C SER A 459 -22.77 -4.53 0.76
N PRO A 460 -21.96 -4.76 -0.29
CA PRO A 460 -20.69 -5.45 -0.15
C PRO A 460 -19.73 -4.67 0.77
N THR A 461 -18.98 -5.39 1.61
CA THR A 461 -18.09 -4.78 2.63
C THR A 461 -16.62 -5.10 2.41
N GLY A 462 -16.15 -6.26 2.87
CA GLY A 462 -14.78 -6.75 2.65
C GLY A 462 -14.53 -7.24 1.22
N LEU A 463 -13.28 -7.12 0.78
CA LEU A 463 -12.77 -7.51 -0.53
C LEU A 463 -11.38 -8.14 -0.37
N SER A 464 -11.12 -9.27 -1.03
CA SER A 464 -9.77 -9.84 -1.15
C SER A 464 -9.61 -10.57 -2.48
N PHE A 465 -8.37 -10.72 -2.93
CA PHE A 465 -8.02 -11.57 -4.07
C PHE A 465 -7.36 -12.87 -3.61
N ASP A 466 -7.57 -13.97 -4.35
CA ASP A 466 -6.69 -15.14 -4.29
C ASP A 466 -5.50 -15.01 -5.24
N GLN A 467 -4.52 -15.90 -5.14
CA GLN A 467 -3.33 -15.93 -5.99
C GLN A 467 -3.62 -15.98 -7.50
N GLU A 468 -4.75 -16.57 -7.91
CA GLU A 468 -5.18 -16.59 -9.30
C GLU A 468 -5.81 -15.29 -9.78
N GLY A 469 -6.10 -14.35 -8.88
CA GLY A 469 -6.74 -13.06 -9.20
C GLY A 469 -8.27 -13.09 -9.16
N ASN A 470 -8.87 -14.13 -8.60
CA ASN A 470 -10.31 -14.17 -8.35
C ASN A 470 -10.66 -13.25 -7.19
N VAL A 471 -11.82 -12.61 -7.28
CA VAL A 471 -12.30 -11.65 -6.29
C VAL A 471 -13.23 -12.34 -5.30
N TYR A 472 -12.98 -12.18 -4.01
CA TYR A 472 -13.88 -12.60 -2.94
C TYR A 472 -14.47 -11.39 -2.27
N VAL A 473 -15.78 -11.39 -2.08
CA VAL A 473 -16.54 -10.27 -1.54
C VAL A 473 -17.40 -10.74 -0.39
N SER A 474 -17.33 -10.05 0.75
CA SER A 474 -18.34 -10.15 1.79
C SER A 474 -19.61 -9.45 1.31
N ASP A 475 -20.54 -10.23 0.77
CA ASP A 475 -21.85 -9.77 0.30
C ASP A 475 -22.80 -9.66 1.50
N GLN A 476 -22.53 -8.65 2.34
CA GLN A 476 -22.99 -8.54 3.72
C GLN A 476 -24.51 -8.57 3.83
N GLY A 477 -25.23 -7.83 2.96
CA GLY A 477 -26.69 -7.79 2.94
C GLY A 477 -27.35 -9.08 2.48
N ASN A 478 -26.61 -9.96 1.79
CA ASN A 478 -27.07 -11.29 1.40
C ASN A 478 -26.52 -12.40 2.32
N HIS A 479 -25.79 -12.04 3.37
CA HIS A 479 -25.27 -12.98 4.38
C HIS A 479 -24.44 -14.13 3.76
N ARG A 480 -23.57 -13.79 2.81
CA ARG A 480 -22.73 -14.76 2.10
C ARG A 480 -21.38 -14.16 1.71
N VAL A 481 -20.45 -15.03 1.30
CA VAL A 481 -19.24 -14.63 0.57
C VAL A 481 -19.35 -15.11 -0.86
N GLN A 482 -19.18 -14.18 -1.81
CA GLN A 482 -19.19 -14.48 -3.25
C GLN A 482 -17.78 -14.45 -3.83
N LYS A 483 -17.44 -15.45 -4.65
CA LYS A 483 -16.23 -15.53 -5.46
C LYS A 483 -16.56 -15.24 -6.92
N PHE A 484 -15.87 -14.27 -7.52
CA PHE A 484 -15.94 -13.96 -8.94
C PHE A 484 -14.64 -14.39 -9.62
N ILE A 485 -14.76 -15.25 -10.63
CA ILE A 485 -13.61 -15.85 -11.29
C ILE A 485 -13.05 -14.86 -12.31
N ILE A 486 -11.73 -14.69 -12.33
CA ILE A 486 -11.09 -13.88 -13.36
C ILE A 486 -11.20 -14.57 -14.73
N ALA A 487 -11.62 -13.82 -15.74
CA ALA A 487 -11.67 -14.30 -17.11
C ALA A 487 -10.23 -14.40 -17.64
N ARG A 488 -9.82 -15.61 -18.03
CA ARG A 488 -8.57 -15.81 -18.77
C ARG A 488 -8.86 -15.57 -20.25
N ASN A 489 -8.18 -14.57 -20.83
CA ASN A 489 -8.25 -14.27 -22.26
C ASN A 489 -7.62 -15.38 -23.10
#